data_AF-A0A1I8H405-F1
#
_entry.id   AF-A0A1I8H405-F1
#
_cell.length_a   1.000
_cell.length_b   1.000
_cell.length_c   1.000
_cell.angle_alpha   90.00
_cell.angle_beta   90.00
_cell.angle_gamma   90.00
#
_symmetry.space_group_name_H-M   'P 1'
#
loop_
_entity.id
_entity.type
_entity.pdbx_description
1 polymer ?
#
loop_
_entity_poly.entity_id
_entity_poly.type
_entity_poly.pdbx_seq_one_letter_code
_entity_poly.pdbx_strand_id
1 'polypeptide(L)'
;MQANTFLNWVNQNLSTAGKEPIDTLVTGFADGTKLVPLVEALQGRKLGRLNKPLTEHHRLENINMALQALAEDNVRLVNIGAEDIVKENVKLILGLVWHMILKYQIGKTSKIPSKKLMLYWVQAVIPSLNITNFTTDWNSGIALQ
;
A
#
# COMPACT_ATOMS: atom_id res chain seq x y z
N MET A 1 -2.45 19.19 -1.48
CA MET A 1 -2.26 18.84 -2.92
C MET A 1 -1.56 17.50 -3.16
N GLN A 2 -0.90 16.85 -2.18
CA GLN A 2 -0.12 15.61 -2.43
C GLN A 2 -0.81 14.29 -2.04
N ALA A 3 -1.76 14.26 -1.09
CA ALA A 3 -2.60 13.07 -0.79
C ALA A 3 -3.10 12.39 -2.07
N ASN A 4 -3.53 13.24 -3.01
CA ASN A 4 -3.98 12.88 -4.34
C ASN A 4 -2.91 12.15 -5.17
N THR A 5 -1.60 12.28 -4.94
CA THR A 5 -0.59 11.66 -5.81
C THR A 5 -0.53 10.13 -5.67
N PHE A 6 -0.51 9.58 -4.45
CA PHE A 6 -0.55 8.12 -4.26
C PHE A 6 -1.93 7.55 -4.58
N LEU A 7 -2.99 8.27 -4.20
CA LEU A 7 -4.36 7.90 -4.55
C LEU A 7 -4.57 7.90 -6.07
N ASN A 8 -4.12 8.94 -6.77
CA ASN A 8 -4.16 9.04 -8.23
C ASN A 8 -3.29 7.98 -8.88
N TRP A 9 -2.11 7.70 -8.34
CA TRP A 9 -1.26 6.63 -8.87
C TRP A 9 -1.97 5.28 -8.76
N VAL A 10 -2.55 4.96 -7.59
CA VAL A 10 -3.34 3.74 -7.41
C VAL A 10 -4.55 3.74 -8.36
N ASN A 11 -5.32 4.83 -8.44
CA ASN A 11 -6.49 4.93 -9.30
C ASN A 11 -6.15 4.83 -10.79
N GLN A 12 -5.00 5.34 -11.25
CA GLN A 12 -4.51 5.17 -12.62
C GLN A 12 -4.21 3.70 -12.93
N ASN A 13 -3.54 3.00 -12.01
CA ASN A 13 -3.25 1.58 -12.18
C ASN A 13 -4.53 0.71 -12.07
N LEU A 14 -5.47 1.06 -11.18
CA LEU A 14 -6.78 0.41 -11.08
C LEU A 14 -7.63 0.62 -12.34
N SER A 15 -7.63 1.83 -12.89
CA SER A 15 -8.30 2.12 -14.16
C SER A 15 -7.74 1.29 -15.30
N THR A 16 -6.41 1.06 -15.31
CA THR A 16 -5.76 0.18 -16.30
C THR A 16 -6.18 -1.28 -16.10
N ALA A 17 -6.46 -1.69 -14.86
CA ALA A 17 -7.02 -2.99 -14.51
C ALA A 17 -8.56 -3.09 -14.71
N GLY A 18 -9.21 -2.03 -15.20
CA GLY A 18 -10.67 -1.97 -15.36
C GLY A 18 -11.44 -1.98 -14.04
N LYS A 19 -10.84 -1.50 -12.95
CA LYS A 19 -11.46 -1.41 -11.62
C LYS A 19 -11.86 0.02 -11.30
N GLU A 20 -12.94 0.15 -10.52
CA GLU A 20 -13.40 1.44 -10.02
C GLU A 20 -12.34 2.09 -9.12
N PRO A 21 -12.23 3.44 -9.16
CA PRO A 21 -11.32 4.17 -8.29
C PRO A 21 -11.70 4.01 -6.82
N ILE A 22 -10.74 4.27 -5.95
CA ILE A 22 -10.94 4.32 -4.51
C ILE A 22 -10.87 5.75 -4.01
N ASP A 23 -11.67 6.04 -2.98
CA ASP A 23 -11.67 7.34 -2.30
C ASP A 23 -10.53 7.43 -1.28
N THR A 24 -10.21 6.33 -0.59
CA THR A 24 -9.06 6.26 0.33
C THR A 24 -8.28 4.97 0.16
N LEU A 25 -6.95 5.04 0.33
CA LEU A 25 -6.07 3.87 0.29
C LEU A 25 -6.39 2.87 1.41
N VAL A 26 -6.85 3.38 2.56
CA VAL A 26 -7.08 2.59 3.77
C VAL A 26 -8.28 1.67 3.59
N THR A 27 -9.44 2.25 3.32
CA THR A 27 -10.69 1.49 3.11
C THR A 27 -10.66 0.74 1.77
N GLY A 28 -9.93 1.29 0.78
CA GLY A 28 -9.83 0.70 -0.55
C GLY A 28 -9.11 -0.65 -0.60
N PHE A 29 -8.21 -0.93 0.35
CA PHE A 29 -7.45 -2.19 0.39
C PHE A 29 -7.88 -3.18 1.46
N ALA A 30 -8.71 -2.77 2.42
CA ALA A 30 -9.14 -3.59 3.56
C ALA A 30 -9.78 -4.95 3.16
N ASP A 31 -10.39 -5.03 1.97
CA ASP A 31 -11.04 -6.25 1.48
C ASP A 31 -10.18 -7.07 0.50
N GLY A 32 -9.02 -6.55 0.10
CA GLY A 32 -8.13 -7.18 -0.90
C GLY A 32 -8.65 -7.18 -2.34
N THR A 33 -9.93 -6.87 -2.57
CA THR A 33 -10.61 -6.91 -3.88
C THR A 33 -10.03 -5.95 -4.92
N LYS A 34 -9.43 -4.84 -4.46
CA LYS A 34 -8.76 -3.84 -5.30
C LYS A 34 -7.25 -3.95 -5.22
N LEU A 35 -6.70 -4.47 -4.12
CA LEU A 35 -5.27 -4.69 -3.95
C LEU A 35 -4.76 -5.77 -4.91
N VAL A 36 -5.46 -6.90 -5.03
CA VAL A 36 -5.04 -7.99 -5.95
C VAL A 36 -4.99 -7.52 -7.40
N PRO A 37 -6.04 -6.93 -7.99
CA PRO A 37 -5.98 -6.41 -9.37
C PRO A 37 -4.94 -5.32 -9.58
N LEU A 38 -4.67 -4.49 -8.57
CA LEU A 38 -3.60 -3.50 -8.62
C LEU A 38 -2.24 -4.20 -8.77
N VAL A 39 -1.96 -5.22 -7.95
CA VAL A 39 -0.69 -5.98 -8.06
C VAL A 39 -0.62 -6.74 -9.38
N GLU A 40 -1.72 -7.33 -9.86
CA GLU A 40 -1.79 -7.97 -11.17
C GLU A 40 -1.42 -7.00 -12.30
N ALA A 41 -1.96 -5.78 -12.29
CA ALA A 41 -1.67 -4.75 -13.28
C ALA A 41 -0.21 -4.28 -13.23
N LEU A 42 0.36 -4.17 -12.03
CA LEU A 42 1.75 -3.77 -11.84
C LEU A 42 2.75 -4.84 -12.29
N GLN A 43 2.44 -6.12 -12.02
CA GLN A 43 3.30 -7.25 -12.38
C GLN A 43 3.04 -7.79 -13.79
N GLY A 44 1.91 -7.44 -14.41
CA GLY A 44 1.51 -7.95 -15.72
C GLY A 44 1.17 -9.44 -15.73
N ARG A 45 0.86 -10.03 -14.57
CA ARG A 45 0.48 -11.44 -14.42
C ARG A 45 -0.78 -11.57 -13.56
N LYS A 46 -1.52 -12.67 -13.73
CA LYS A 46 -2.65 -13.01 -12.86
C LYS A 46 -2.17 -13.73 -11.60
N LEU A 47 -2.69 -13.35 -10.44
CA LEU A 47 -2.30 -13.91 -9.14
C LEU A 47 -3.19 -15.06 -8.67
N GLY A 48 -4.40 -15.16 -9.21
CA GLY A 48 -5.31 -16.25 -8.90
C GLY A 48 -6.77 -15.81 -8.89
N ARG A 49 -7.63 -16.68 -8.34
CA ARG A 49 -9.05 -16.38 -8.20
C ARG A 49 -9.28 -15.58 -6.93
N LEU A 50 -9.89 -14.41 -7.08
CA LEU A 50 -10.25 -13.54 -5.97
C LEU A 50 -11.48 -14.11 -5.23
N ASN A 51 -11.38 -14.22 -3.90
CA ASN A 51 -12.48 -14.64 -3.05
C ASN A 51 -13.46 -13.50 -2.82
N LYS A 52 -14.77 -13.81 -2.79
CA LYS A 52 -15.76 -12.81 -2.38
C LYS A 52 -15.53 -12.49 -0.89
N PRO A 53 -15.29 -11.24 -0.49
CA PRO A 53 -14.92 -10.87 0.88
C PRO A 53 -16.13 -10.91 1.84
N LEU A 54 -16.77 -12.07 1.96
CA LEU A 54 -17.95 -12.28 2.82
C LEU A 54 -17.59 -12.41 4.30
N THR A 55 -16.36 -12.85 4.58
CA THR A 55 -15.84 -13.04 5.92
C THR A 55 -14.44 -12.46 6.00
N GLU A 56 -13.97 -12.20 7.22
CA GLU A 56 -12.61 -11.72 7.47
C GLU A 56 -11.54 -12.65 6.92
N HIS A 57 -11.76 -13.96 7.03
CA HIS A 57 -10.86 -14.96 6.46
C HIS A 57 -10.69 -14.77 4.94
N HIS A 58 -11.78 -14.58 4.20
CA HIS A 58 -11.70 -14.32 2.75
C HIS A 58 -10.96 -13.01 2.42
N ARG A 59 -11.10 -11.96 3.25
CA ARG A 59 -10.33 -10.71 3.09
C ARG A 59 -8.84 -10.96 3.30
N LEU A 60 -8.48 -11.68 4.37
CA LEU A 60 -7.10 -12.05 4.68
C LEU A 60 -6.47 -12.88 3.56
N GLU A 61 -7.18 -13.85 2.99
CA GLU A 61 -6.69 -14.65 1.87
C GLU A 61 -6.41 -13.79 0.63
N ASN A 62 -7.34 -12.90 0.26
CA ASN A 62 -7.14 -12.00 -0.87
C ASN A 62 -5.92 -11.10 -0.66
N ILE A 63 -5.76 -10.55 0.54
CA ILE A 63 -4.64 -9.66 0.86
C ILE A 63 -3.33 -10.45 0.90
N ASN A 64 -3.31 -11.64 1.50
CA ASN A 64 -2.14 -12.51 1.53
C ASN A 64 -1.67 -12.88 0.12
N MET A 65 -2.59 -13.16 -0.80
CA MET A 65 -2.26 -13.40 -2.21
C MET A 65 -1.52 -12.22 -2.83
N ALA A 66 -2.01 -11.00 -2.60
CA ALA A 66 -1.34 -9.79 -3.09
C ALA A 66 0.03 -9.57 -2.42
N LEU A 67 0.12 -9.74 -1.09
CA LEU A 67 1.36 -9.58 -0.35
C LEU A 67 2.42 -10.61 -0.77
N GLN A 68 2.04 -11.88 -0.94
CA GLN A 68 2.95 -12.91 -1.41
C GLN A 68 3.50 -12.57 -2.79
N ALA A 69 2.64 -12.13 -3.71
CA ALA A 69 3.06 -11.70 -5.04
C ALA A 69 4.03 -10.52 -4.99
N LEU A 70 3.80 -9.55 -4.10
CA LEU A 70 4.70 -8.42 -3.90
C LEU A 70 6.05 -8.85 -3.32
N ALA A 71 6.05 -9.80 -2.38
CA ALA A 71 7.27 -10.37 -1.82
C ALA A 71 8.10 -11.12 -2.88
N GLU A 72 7.44 -11.90 -3.75
CA GLU A 72 8.08 -12.58 -4.90
C GLU A 72 8.76 -11.59 -5.85
N ASP A 73 8.20 -10.39 -6.01
CA ASP A 73 8.83 -9.31 -6.81
C ASP A 73 9.74 -8.39 -5.99
N ASN A 74 10.26 -8.86 -4.85
CA ASN A 74 11.23 -8.15 -4.01
C ASN A 74 10.73 -6.79 -3.47
N VAL A 75 9.42 -6.61 -3.30
CA VAL A 75 8.87 -5.48 -2.57
C VAL A 75 9.08 -5.71 -1.08
N ARG A 76 9.62 -4.71 -0.37
CA ARG A 76 9.91 -4.83 1.07
C ARG A 76 8.62 -4.72 1.88
N LEU A 77 8.23 -5.81 2.54
CA LEU A 77 7.06 -5.89 3.42
C LEU A 77 7.45 -5.82 4.91
N VAL A 78 8.21 -4.79 5.31
CA VAL A 78 8.73 -4.68 6.69
C VAL A 78 7.57 -4.52 7.67
N ASN A 79 7.30 -5.56 8.46
CA ASN A 79 6.20 -5.63 9.44
C ASN A 79 4.80 -5.37 8.83
N ILE A 80 4.57 -5.75 7.57
CA ILE A 80 3.25 -5.61 6.93
C ILE A 80 2.59 -6.98 6.83
N GLY A 81 1.58 -7.24 7.67
CA GLY A 81 0.73 -8.43 7.59
C GLY A 81 -0.61 -8.14 6.90
N ALA A 82 -1.30 -9.19 6.46
CA ALA A 82 -2.65 -9.05 5.93
C ALA A 82 -3.64 -8.53 6.98
N GLU A 83 -3.46 -8.91 8.25
CA GLU A 83 -4.28 -8.42 9.36
C GLU A 83 -4.18 -6.90 9.53
N ASP A 84 -2.99 -6.32 9.34
CA ASP A 84 -2.79 -4.89 9.46
C ASP A 84 -3.56 -4.11 8.39
N ILE A 85 -3.69 -4.70 7.20
CA ILE A 85 -4.44 -4.11 6.09
C ILE A 85 -5.94 -4.24 6.33
N VAL A 86 -6.40 -5.40 6.81
CA VAL A 86 -7.81 -5.61 7.20
C VAL A 86 -8.23 -4.69 8.35
N LYS A 87 -7.34 -4.48 9.33
CA LYS A 87 -7.53 -3.56 10.47
C LYS A 87 -7.31 -2.09 10.10
N GLU A 88 -7.15 -1.78 8.82
CA GLU A 88 -7.03 -0.41 8.31
C GLU A 88 -5.85 0.35 8.94
N ASN A 89 -4.74 -0.35 9.24
CA ASN A 89 -3.55 0.27 9.79
C ASN A 89 -2.91 1.18 8.75
N VAL A 90 -3.25 2.46 8.87
CA VAL A 90 -2.89 3.48 7.91
C VAL A 90 -1.36 3.51 7.72
N LYS A 91 -0.56 3.45 8.78
CA LYS A 91 0.92 3.49 8.65
C LYS A 91 1.46 2.38 7.75
N LEU A 92 0.97 1.15 7.92
CA LEU A 92 1.45 -0.02 7.20
C LEU A 92 0.94 -0.07 5.76
N ILE A 93 -0.33 0.29 5.53
CA ILE A 93 -0.90 0.41 4.18
C ILE A 93 -0.13 1.44 3.35
N LEU A 94 0.27 2.54 3.95
CA LEU A 94 1.04 3.58 3.26
C LEU A 94 2.48 3.15 3.01
N GLY A 95 3.09 2.46 3.97
CA GLY A 95 4.36 1.77 3.77
C GLY A 95 4.28 0.83 2.57
N LEU A 96 3.20 0.05 2.44
CA LEU A 96 3.01 -0.87 1.33
C LEU A 96 2.97 -0.15 -0.03
N VAL A 97 2.06 0.81 -0.17
CA VAL A 97 1.89 1.58 -1.43
C VAL A 97 3.18 2.30 -1.80
N TRP A 98 3.90 2.83 -0.81
CA TRP A 98 5.19 3.45 -1.01
C TRP A 98 6.23 2.49 -1.60
N HIS A 99 6.39 1.31 -1.01
CA HIS A 99 7.34 0.32 -1.53
C HIS A 99 6.94 -0.17 -2.93
N MET A 100 5.63 -0.28 -3.22
CA MET A 100 5.13 -0.56 -4.56
C MET A 100 5.53 0.54 -5.55
N ILE A 101 5.31 1.82 -5.21
CA ILE A 101 5.68 2.95 -6.06
C ILE A 101 7.19 3.02 -6.28
N LEU A 102 8.00 2.82 -5.23
CA LEU A 102 9.45 2.76 -5.36
C LEU A 102 9.89 1.69 -6.36
N LYS A 103 9.33 0.48 -6.24
CA LYS A 103 9.65 -0.65 -7.13
C LYS A 103 9.20 -0.40 -8.56
N TYR A 104 7.92 -0.05 -8.76
CA TYR A 104 7.28 -0.07 -10.09
C TYR A 104 7.33 1.27 -10.84
N GLN A 105 7.45 2.41 -10.14
CA GLN A 105 7.50 3.74 -10.75
C GLN A 105 8.91 4.34 -10.76
N ILE A 106 9.65 4.25 -9.65
CA ILE A 106 11.01 4.80 -9.55
C ILE A 106 12.04 3.86 -10.18
N GLY A 107 11.81 2.54 -10.16
CA GLY A 107 12.58 1.59 -10.97
C GLY A 107 12.55 1.91 -12.48
N LYS A 108 11.53 2.67 -12.95
CA LYS A 108 11.42 3.14 -14.33
C LYS A 108 11.92 4.58 -14.55
N THR A 109 11.97 5.42 -13.52
CA THR A 109 12.29 6.87 -13.66
C THR A 109 13.09 7.40 -12.46
N SER A 110 14.39 7.61 -12.63
CA SER A 110 15.40 7.77 -11.57
C SER A 110 15.59 9.19 -11.00
N LYS A 111 14.56 10.06 -10.91
CA LYS A 111 14.80 11.51 -10.68
C LYS A 111 14.03 12.24 -9.57
N ILE A 112 13.29 11.59 -8.68
CA ILE A 112 12.55 12.31 -7.62
C ILE A 112 13.04 11.92 -6.20
N PRO A 113 13.42 12.89 -5.32
CA PRO A 113 13.87 12.61 -3.96
C PRO A 113 12.73 12.03 -3.10
N SER A 114 12.84 10.74 -2.82
CA SER A 114 11.78 9.85 -2.35
C SER A 114 11.27 10.17 -0.93
N LYS A 115 12.16 10.53 0.00
CA LYS A 115 11.81 10.70 1.42
C LYS A 115 11.00 11.97 1.75
N LYS A 116 11.28 13.09 1.10
CA LYS A 116 10.55 14.36 1.37
C LYS A 116 9.10 14.27 0.90
N LEU A 117 8.86 13.65 -0.26
CA LEU A 117 7.50 13.46 -0.79
C LEU A 117 6.65 12.59 0.14
N MET A 118 7.21 11.49 0.62
CA MET A 118 6.55 10.60 1.56
C MET A 118 6.11 11.36 2.83
N LEU A 119 6.94 12.29 3.32
CA LEU A 119 6.74 12.94 4.61
C LEU A 119 5.66 14.01 4.56
N TYR A 120 5.73 14.88 3.56
CA TYR A 120 4.66 15.84 3.27
C TYR A 120 3.33 15.14 2.98
N TRP A 121 3.39 13.96 2.34
CA TRP A 121 2.21 13.19 2.00
C TRP A 121 1.52 12.59 3.23
N VAL A 122 2.28 11.97 4.15
CA VAL A 122 1.71 11.40 5.38
C VAL A 122 1.07 12.48 6.26
N GLN A 123 1.71 13.65 6.35
CA GLN A 123 1.15 14.82 7.07
C GLN A 123 -0.16 15.33 6.43
N ALA A 124 -0.30 15.21 5.11
CA ALA A 124 -1.50 15.65 4.40
C ALA A 124 -2.67 14.65 4.51
N VAL A 125 -2.39 13.35 4.60
CA VAL A 125 -3.44 12.31 4.68
C VAL A 125 -3.87 12.03 6.10
N ILE A 126 -2.97 12.20 7.07
CA ILE A 126 -3.28 12.02 8.49
C ILE A 126 -2.72 13.21 9.27
N PRO A 127 -3.38 14.38 9.17
CA PRO A 127 -2.93 15.56 9.92
C PRO A 127 -2.96 15.33 11.45
N SER A 128 -3.76 14.37 11.93
CA SER A 128 -3.89 14.03 13.35
C SER A 128 -2.69 13.30 13.96
N LEU A 129 -1.80 12.71 13.16
CA LEU A 129 -0.71 11.86 13.67
C LEU A 129 0.64 12.56 13.83
N ASN A 130 0.75 13.84 13.45
CA ASN A 130 1.90 14.72 13.66
C ASN A 130 3.28 14.09 13.34
N ILE A 131 3.35 13.26 12.28
CA ILE A 131 4.56 12.52 11.90
C ILE A 131 5.55 13.50 11.27
N THR A 132 6.71 13.70 11.91
CA THR A 132 7.72 14.70 11.49
C THR A 132 8.98 14.09 10.90
N ASN A 133 9.25 12.80 11.13
CA ASN A 133 10.43 12.14 10.55
C ASN A 133 10.29 10.62 10.42
N PHE A 134 10.62 10.05 9.25
CA PHE A 134 10.66 8.59 9.06
C PHE A 134 11.89 7.91 9.67
N THR A 135 12.88 8.67 10.17
CA THR A 135 14.12 8.11 10.74
C THR A 135 14.12 8.00 12.26
N THR A 136 13.33 8.80 12.99
CA THR A 136 13.27 8.76 14.47
C THR A 136 11.99 8.11 14.99
N ASP A 137 10.84 8.27 14.34
CA ASP A 137 9.56 7.70 14.83
C ASP A 137 9.37 6.20 14.52
N TRP A 138 10.27 5.61 13.73
CA TRP A 138 10.25 4.19 13.35
C TRP A 138 11.41 3.39 13.96
N ASN A 139 12.26 4.03 14.77
CA ASN A 139 13.45 3.40 15.38
C ASN A 139 13.56 3.59 16.90
N SER A 140 12.54 4.13 17.56
CA SER A 140 12.38 4.00 19.02
C SER A 140 11.38 2.87 19.28
N GLY A 141 11.74 1.59 19.17
CA GLY A 141 12.81 1.06 19.99
C GLY A 141 12.52 1.16 21.49
N ILE A 142 11.32 1.61 21.92
CA ILE A 142 10.83 1.31 23.28
C ILE A 142 10.12 -0.05 23.19
N ALA A 143 10.95 -1.07 23.04
CA ALA A 143 10.57 -2.43 23.35
C ALA A 143 10.57 -2.60 24.88
N LEU A 144 9.63 -3.41 25.38
CA LEU A 144 9.86 -4.31 26.51
C LEU A 144 10.47 -3.68 27.78
N GLN A 145 9.63 -3.04 28.60
CA GLN A 145 9.59 -3.24 30.06
C GLN A 145 8.16 -3.04 30.56
#